data_AF-A0AAJ3NZP7-F1
#
_entry.id   AF-A0AAJ3NZP7-F1
#
_cell.length_a   1.000
_cell.length_b   1.000
_cell.length_c   1.000
_cell.angle_alpha   90.00
_cell.angle_beta   90.00
_cell.angle_gamma   90.00
#
_symmetry.space_group_name_H-M   'P 1'
#
loop_
_entity.id
_entity.type
_entity.pdbx_description
1 polymer ?
#
loop_
_entity_poly.entity_id
_entity_poly.type
_entity_poly.pdbx_seq_one_letter_code
_entity_poly.pdbx_strand_id
1 'polypeptide(L)'
;MQVGLTSSSLATGGAHSSAVSSSTVAPTQAVRQKLPATASEYPASPLITTRPQRYSVQLNDQLTTLQQADHYFGQLEQQLLDYRHSQRKGGQAQSSVLMQMLDKRAALSGGAVNRQLQPVLQGEARVTFHSPDLVNLVHNPTPGTRMFSVSDGRQTQLAAVMLSDDDSAGQYQTRLTNALRRVGVQMHQHADGISFSTSEKQWPHIESTLSVRADGDKSTFTPLKTFAEPSQVDRLVQSLQQGGDFSDVRKY
;
A
#
# COMPACT_ATOMS: atom_id res chain seq x y z
N MET A 1 27.61 -37.91 -6.25
CA MET A 1 28.03 -37.15 -7.45
C MET A 1 27.83 -35.67 -7.16
N GLN A 2 28.91 -34.90 -7.19
CA GLN A 2 28.97 -33.49 -6.86
C GLN A 2 28.81 -32.68 -8.15
N VAL A 3 27.85 -31.77 -8.20
CA VAL A 3 27.66 -30.87 -9.34
C VAL A 3 27.86 -29.43 -8.85
N GLY A 4 29.01 -28.87 -9.18
CA GLY A 4 29.36 -27.47 -8.95
C GLY A 4 28.80 -26.60 -10.07
N LEU A 5 28.15 -25.48 -9.71
CA LEU A 5 27.73 -24.47 -10.66
C LEU A 5 28.81 -23.38 -10.74
N THR A 6 29.50 -23.32 -11.87
CA THR A 6 30.44 -22.25 -12.22
C THR A 6 29.67 -21.05 -12.75
N SER A 7 29.70 -19.93 -12.03
CA SER A 7 29.18 -18.65 -12.53
C SER A 7 30.25 -17.93 -13.34
N SER A 8 30.04 -17.81 -14.65
CA SER A 8 30.88 -17.02 -15.56
C SER A 8 30.42 -15.56 -15.55
N SER A 9 31.27 -14.66 -15.03
CA SER A 9 31.10 -13.21 -15.14
C SER A 9 31.76 -12.70 -16.42
N LEU A 10 30.98 -12.10 -17.32
CA LEU A 10 31.48 -11.34 -18.47
C LEU A 10 31.29 -9.84 -18.22
N ALA A 11 32.41 -9.15 -18.03
CA ALA A 11 32.52 -7.70 -18.11
C ALA A 11 33.69 -7.36 -19.05
N THR A 12 33.42 -6.57 -20.09
CA THR A 12 34.32 -5.75 -20.93
C THR A 12 33.38 -5.06 -21.93
N GLY A 13 33.37 -3.75 -22.20
CA GLY A 13 34.36 -2.69 -22.01
C GLY A 13 34.55 -1.97 -23.35
N GLY A 14 34.39 -0.63 -23.39
CA GLY A 14 34.68 0.23 -24.55
C GLY A 14 33.70 1.42 -24.65
N ALA A 15 33.92 2.57 -24.02
CA ALA A 15 34.94 3.62 -24.23
C ALA A 15 34.53 4.67 -25.27
N HIS A 16 34.20 5.89 -24.81
CA HIS A 16 34.51 7.14 -25.50
C HIS A 16 34.86 8.22 -24.48
N SER A 17 35.93 8.94 -24.79
CA SER A 17 36.77 9.77 -23.92
C SER A 17 36.50 11.25 -24.18
N SER A 18 36.53 12.08 -23.12
CA SER A 18 36.81 13.52 -23.21
C SER A 18 37.53 14.00 -21.93
N ALA A 19 38.86 14.04 -21.98
CA ALA A 19 39.76 15.20 -21.76
C ALA A 19 39.14 16.45 -21.03
N VAL A 20 39.71 17.21 -20.07
CA VAL A 20 41.03 17.44 -19.40
C VAL A 20 40.67 18.33 -18.16
N SER A 21 41.25 18.29 -16.94
CA SER A 21 42.48 19.02 -16.56
C SER A 21 42.82 18.90 -15.05
N SER A 22 44.09 18.57 -14.81
CA SER A 22 45.01 18.98 -13.73
C SER A 22 44.64 18.86 -12.25
N SER A 23 45.21 17.81 -11.64
CA SER A 23 45.51 17.71 -10.21
C SER A 23 46.80 18.46 -9.86
N THR A 24 46.85 19.09 -8.67
CA THR A 24 48.11 19.42 -7.98
C THR A 24 48.00 19.05 -6.50
N VAL A 25 48.50 17.87 -6.12
CA VAL A 25 49.03 17.63 -4.78
C VAL A 25 50.24 16.69 -4.89
N ALA A 26 51.36 17.13 -4.32
CA ALA A 26 52.68 16.52 -4.36
C ALA A 26 52.75 15.13 -3.67
N PRO A 27 53.76 14.30 -3.99
CA PRO A 27 53.90 12.95 -3.44
C PRO A 27 54.71 12.96 -2.14
N THR A 28 54.17 12.39 -1.07
CA THR A 28 54.96 11.99 0.11
C THR A 28 54.89 10.49 0.32
N GLN A 29 55.92 9.84 -0.22
CA GLN A 29 56.67 8.68 0.27
C GLN A 29 55.93 7.51 0.93
N ALA A 30 56.13 6.35 0.30
CA ALA A 30 55.88 5.03 0.86
C ALA A 30 56.82 4.74 2.04
N VAL A 31 56.25 4.30 3.16
CA VAL A 31 56.98 3.54 4.18
C VAL A 31 56.66 2.06 4.01
N ARG A 32 57.71 1.36 3.65
CA ARG A 32 57.85 -0.08 3.45
C ARG A 32 57.96 -0.75 4.83
N GLN A 33 57.19 -1.81 5.10
CA GLN A 33 57.75 -3.07 5.61
C GLN A 33 56.69 -4.18 5.69
N LYS A 34 57.11 -5.35 5.21
CA LYS A 34 56.38 -6.61 5.14
C LYS A 34 56.94 -7.55 6.23
N LEU A 35 56.06 -8.43 6.73
CA LEU A 35 56.23 -9.68 7.52
C LEU A 35 56.03 -9.57 9.04
N PRO A 36 55.61 -10.66 9.73
CA PRO A 36 54.90 -11.87 9.27
C PRO A 36 53.61 -12.18 10.06
N ALA A 37 52.75 -13.01 9.49
CA ALA A 37 51.60 -13.60 10.16
C ALA A 37 52.04 -14.39 11.40
N THR A 38 51.57 -14.00 12.59
CA THR A 38 51.55 -14.85 13.78
C THR A 38 50.17 -14.77 14.43
N ALA A 39 49.53 -15.93 14.43
CA ALA A 39 48.51 -16.46 15.33
C ALA A 39 47.56 -15.51 16.08
N SER A 40 46.27 -15.79 15.83
CA SER A 40 45.20 -15.85 16.83
C SER A 40 44.58 -14.53 17.29
N GLU A 41 43.62 -14.04 16.53
CA GLU A 41 42.53 -13.23 17.09
C GLU A 41 41.21 -13.60 16.39
N TYR A 42 40.71 -14.77 16.79
CA TYR A 42 39.28 -15.05 16.80
C TYR A 42 38.76 -14.59 18.18
N PRO A 43 37.55 -14.03 18.30
CA PRO A 43 36.55 -13.93 17.26
C PRO A 43 36.92 -12.86 16.24
N ALA A 44 36.70 -13.20 14.96
CA ALA A 44 36.77 -12.25 13.87
C ALA A 44 36.12 -10.94 14.32
N SER A 45 36.86 -9.82 14.22
CA SER A 45 36.24 -8.50 14.35
C SER A 45 34.95 -8.54 13.55
N PRO A 46 33.79 -8.16 14.12
CA PRO A 46 32.60 -8.07 13.32
C PRO A 46 33.00 -7.10 12.22
N LEU A 47 33.06 -7.60 10.99
CA LEU A 47 32.84 -6.77 9.83
C LEU A 47 31.43 -6.21 10.09
N ILE A 48 31.38 -5.10 10.82
CA ILE A 48 30.23 -4.22 10.89
C ILE A 48 30.10 -3.79 9.44
N THR A 49 29.38 -4.60 8.69
CA THR A 49 28.90 -4.26 7.38
C THR A 49 28.14 -2.97 7.60
N THR A 50 28.77 -1.87 7.21
CA THR A 50 28.18 -0.53 7.23
C THR A 50 27.00 -0.44 6.25
N ARG A 51 26.66 -1.54 5.56
CA ARG A 51 25.36 -1.72 4.92
C ARG A 51 24.35 -2.24 5.94
N PRO A 52 23.30 -1.45 6.25
CA PRO A 52 22.20 -1.91 7.08
C PRO A 52 21.60 -3.19 6.47
N GLN A 53 21.42 -4.25 7.26
CA GLN A 53 20.73 -5.50 6.89
C GLN A 53 19.23 -5.33 6.55
N ARG A 54 18.77 -4.10 6.28
CA ARG A 54 17.36 -3.71 6.10
C ARG A 54 16.65 -4.50 5.00
N TYR A 55 17.37 -4.86 3.94
CA TYR A 55 16.81 -5.65 2.84
C TYR A 55 16.41 -7.07 3.26
N SER A 56 17.10 -7.67 4.24
CA SER A 56 16.77 -9.02 4.72
C SER A 56 15.48 -9.04 5.55
N VAL A 57 15.29 -8.04 6.41
CA VAL A 57 14.08 -7.92 7.25
C VAL A 57 12.85 -7.68 6.38
N GLN A 58 12.94 -6.73 5.43
CA GLN A 58 11.84 -6.41 4.52
C GLN A 58 11.46 -7.61 3.62
N LEU A 59 12.43 -8.43 3.20
CA LEU A 59 12.16 -9.64 2.43
C LEU A 59 11.49 -10.70 3.32
N ASN A 60 11.96 -10.88 4.55
CA ASN A 60 11.35 -11.82 5.49
C ASN A 60 9.90 -11.44 5.81
N ASP A 61 9.61 -10.15 5.97
CA ASP A 61 8.25 -9.64 6.15
C ASP A 61 7.38 -9.93 4.92
N GLN A 62 7.91 -9.73 3.71
CA GLN A 62 7.21 -10.08 2.46
C GLN A 62 6.95 -11.58 2.32
N LEU A 63 7.92 -12.42 2.70
CA LEU A 63 7.75 -13.86 2.65
C LEU A 63 6.70 -14.33 3.67
N THR A 64 6.73 -13.77 4.88
CA THR A 64 5.76 -14.08 5.94
C THR A 64 4.34 -13.66 5.53
N THR A 65 4.18 -12.46 4.97
CA THR A 65 2.88 -11.99 4.46
C THR A 65 2.38 -12.85 3.30
N LEU A 66 3.26 -13.24 2.37
CA LEU A 66 2.90 -14.17 1.28
C LEU A 66 2.43 -15.53 1.81
N GLN A 67 3.13 -16.10 2.80
CA GLN A 67 2.75 -17.36 3.42
C GLN A 67 1.39 -17.26 4.15
N GLN A 68 1.12 -16.15 4.82
CA GLN A 68 -0.18 -15.90 5.45
C GLN A 68 -1.31 -15.77 4.43
N ALA A 69 -1.05 -15.06 3.32
CA ALA A 69 -2.01 -14.94 2.22
C ALA A 69 -2.29 -16.30 1.58
N ASP A 70 -1.25 -17.10 1.31
CA ASP A 70 -1.37 -18.45 0.73
C ASP A 70 -2.18 -19.37 1.65
N HIS A 71 -1.90 -19.35 2.95
CA HIS A 71 -2.67 -20.13 3.93
C HIS A 71 -4.16 -19.74 3.93
N TYR A 72 -4.46 -18.43 3.91
CA TYR A 72 -5.83 -17.93 3.84
C TYR A 72 -6.51 -18.35 2.54
N PHE A 73 -5.84 -18.23 1.39
CA PHE A 73 -6.39 -18.62 0.09
C PHE A 73 -6.63 -20.13 -0.01
N GLY A 74 -5.74 -20.96 0.51
CA GLY A 74 -5.94 -22.42 0.56
C GLY A 74 -7.17 -22.80 1.39
N GLN A 75 -7.40 -22.15 2.54
CA GLN A 75 -8.61 -22.36 3.33
C GLN A 75 -9.86 -21.87 2.59
N LEU A 76 -9.80 -20.68 1.97
CA LEU A 76 -10.92 -20.11 1.22
C LEU A 76 -11.30 -21.00 0.02
N GLU A 77 -10.32 -21.52 -0.71
CA GLU A 77 -10.53 -22.42 -1.84
C GLU A 77 -11.20 -23.73 -1.39
N GLN A 78 -10.70 -24.34 -0.31
CA GLN A 78 -11.30 -25.57 0.23
C GLN A 78 -12.77 -25.35 0.60
N GLN A 79 -13.08 -24.26 1.31
CA GLN A 79 -14.46 -23.93 1.68
C GLN A 79 -15.34 -23.62 0.44
N LEU A 80 -14.80 -23.00 -0.60
CA LEU A 80 -15.51 -22.75 -1.85
C LEU A 80 -15.81 -24.04 -2.61
N LEU A 81 -14.90 -25.01 -2.60
CA LEU A 81 -15.12 -26.34 -3.17
C LEU A 81 -16.19 -27.10 -2.39
N ASP A 82 -16.09 -27.12 -1.05
CA ASP A 82 -17.07 -27.75 -0.18
C ASP A 82 -18.46 -27.15 -0.35
N TYR A 83 -18.56 -25.82 -0.45
CA TYR A 83 -19.79 -25.11 -0.77
C TYR A 83 -20.34 -25.53 -2.14
N ARG A 84 -19.52 -25.60 -3.17
CA ARG A 84 -19.96 -26.05 -4.51
C ARG A 84 -20.50 -27.48 -4.47
N HIS A 85 -19.86 -28.36 -3.70
CA HIS A 85 -20.33 -29.72 -3.50
C HIS A 85 -21.64 -29.79 -2.69
N SER A 86 -21.80 -28.93 -1.67
CA SER A 86 -23.03 -28.88 -0.87
C SER A 86 -24.19 -28.27 -1.64
N GLN A 87 -23.97 -27.24 -2.46
CA GLN A 87 -24.98 -26.61 -3.31
C GLN A 87 -25.60 -27.60 -4.30
N ARG A 88 -24.77 -28.44 -4.94
CA ARG A 88 -25.26 -29.54 -5.80
C ARG A 88 -26.15 -30.55 -5.06
N LYS A 89 -26.01 -30.65 -3.75
CA LYS A 89 -26.80 -31.53 -2.87
C LYS A 89 -27.93 -30.78 -2.14
N GLY A 90 -28.14 -29.49 -2.43
CA GLY A 90 -29.17 -28.65 -1.80
C GLY A 90 -28.84 -28.13 -0.39
N GLY A 91 -27.58 -28.25 0.07
CA GLY A 91 -27.16 -27.86 1.41
C GLY A 91 -26.72 -26.39 1.51
N GLN A 92 -27.43 -25.59 2.31
CA GLN A 92 -27.16 -24.16 2.54
C GLN A 92 -26.18 -23.83 3.67
N ALA A 93 -25.87 -24.76 4.57
CA ALA A 93 -25.10 -24.48 5.79
C ALA A 93 -23.68 -23.92 5.53
N GLN A 94 -23.06 -24.28 4.40
CA GLN A 94 -21.67 -23.90 4.06
C GLN A 94 -21.52 -22.44 3.59
N SER A 95 -22.60 -21.75 3.23
CA SER A 95 -22.51 -20.32 2.83
C SER A 95 -22.14 -19.42 4.01
N SER A 96 -22.60 -19.76 5.21
CA SER A 96 -22.38 -18.96 6.42
C SER A 96 -20.90 -18.91 6.83
N VAL A 97 -20.19 -20.03 6.72
CA VAL A 97 -18.76 -20.13 7.02
C VAL A 97 -17.95 -19.29 6.03
N LEU A 98 -18.26 -19.39 4.74
CA LEU A 98 -17.61 -18.57 3.70
C LEU A 98 -17.87 -17.07 3.91
N MET A 99 -19.11 -16.67 4.20
CA MET A 99 -19.42 -15.27 4.51
C MET A 99 -18.63 -14.78 5.72
N GLN A 100 -18.52 -15.60 6.77
CA GLN A 100 -17.74 -15.26 7.95
C GLN A 100 -16.23 -15.12 7.65
N MET A 101 -15.67 -15.99 6.79
CA MET A 101 -14.26 -15.89 6.38
C MET A 101 -13.99 -14.62 5.60
N LEU A 102 -14.89 -14.23 4.68
CA LEU A 102 -14.78 -13.03 3.87
C LEU A 102 -14.93 -11.75 4.71
N ASP A 103 -15.86 -11.74 5.66
CA ASP A 103 -16.07 -10.65 6.61
C ASP A 103 -14.86 -10.48 7.54
N LYS A 104 -14.36 -11.59 8.09
CA LYS A 104 -13.18 -11.61 8.98
C LYS A 104 -11.86 -11.68 8.24
N ARG A 105 -11.83 -11.49 6.92
CA ARG A 105 -10.64 -11.67 6.06
C ARG A 105 -9.42 -10.92 6.58
N ALA A 106 -9.58 -9.64 6.94
CA ALA A 106 -8.46 -8.82 7.41
C ALA A 106 -7.86 -9.38 8.72
N ALA A 107 -8.68 -9.95 9.60
CA ALA A 107 -8.21 -10.58 10.84
C ALA A 107 -7.59 -11.97 10.58
N LEU A 108 -8.24 -12.80 9.75
CA LEU A 108 -7.80 -14.17 9.46
C LEU A 108 -6.50 -14.21 8.61
N SER A 109 -6.32 -13.25 7.71
CA SER A 109 -5.11 -13.12 6.89
C SER A 109 -4.03 -12.26 7.53
N GLY A 110 -4.25 -11.70 8.73
CA GLY A 110 -3.31 -10.75 9.35
C GLY A 110 -3.10 -9.46 8.55
N GLY A 111 -4.05 -9.10 7.68
CA GLY A 111 -3.93 -7.97 6.74
C GLY A 111 -3.14 -8.29 5.47
N ALA A 112 -2.72 -9.54 5.27
CA ALA A 112 -1.97 -9.96 4.08
C ALA A 112 -2.83 -10.04 2.81
N VAL A 113 -4.17 -9.98 2.91
CA VAL A 113 -5.08 -10.03 1.75
C VAL A 113 -6.01 -8.82 1.73
N ASN A 114 -6.04 -8.08 0.61
CA ASN A 114 -6.93 -6.93 0.41
C ASN A 114 -8.34 -7.34 -0.02
N ARG A 115 -9.26 -6.36 -0.14
CA ARG A 115 -10.65 -6.57 -0.58
C ARG A 115 -10.77 -7.06 -2.02
N GLN A 116 -9.73 -6.87 -2.83
CA GLN A 116 -9.62 -7.35 -4.21
C GLN A 116 -9.15 -8.82 -4.26
N LEU A 117 -8.98 -9.48 -3.10
CA LEU A 117 -8.45 -10.84 -2.98
C LEU A 117 -7.04 -10.97 -3.58
N GLN A 118 -6.21 -9.95 -3.37
CA GLN A 118 -4.80 -9.93 -3.77
C GLN A 118 -3.90 -9.85 -2.54
N PRO A 119 -2.72 -10.49 -2.59
CA PRO A 119 -1.74 -10.41 -1.51
C PRO A 119 -1.18 -9.00 -1.39
N VAL A 120 -1.11 -8.48 -0.16
CA VAL A 120 -0.50 -7.20 0.20
C VAL A 120 0.89 -7.48 0.76
N LEU A 121 1.91 -7.32 -0.07
CA LEU A 121 3.29 -7.65 0.28
C LEU A 121 3.95 -6.59 1.17
N GLN A 122 3.49 -5.34 1.09
CA GLN A 122 4.07 -4.21 1.82
C GLN A 122 2.99 -3.23 2.24
N GLY A 123 3.13 -2.72 3.47
CA GLY A 123 2.20 -1.74 4.03
C GLY A 123 0.87 -2.36 4.44
N GLU A 124 -0.15 -1.51 4.57
CA GLU A 124 -1.49 -1.92 4.95
C GLU A 124 -2.39 -2.08 3.72
N ALA A 125 -3.37 -2.99 3.80
CA ALA A 125 -4.44 -3.07 2.82
C ALA A 125 -5.19 -1.73 2.73
N ARG A 126 -5.48 -1.29 1.51
CA ARG A 126 -6.11 0.00 1.23
C ARG A 126 -7.41 -0.16 0.46
N VAL A 127 -8.31 0.79 0.67
CA VAL A 127 -9.56 0.95 -0.07
C VAL A 127 -9.41 2.14 -0.98
N THR A 128 -9.57 1.92 -2.28
CA THR A 128 -9.70 2.99 -3.27
C THR A 128 -11.15 3.42 -3.35
N PHE A 129 -11.38 4.72 -3.37
CA PHE A 129 -12.71 5.32 -3.41
C PHE A 129 -12.70 6.63 -4.20
N HIS A 130 -13.89 7.05 -4.60
CA HIS A 130 -14.14 8.28 -5.32
C HIS A 130 -15.02 9.21 -4.49
N SER A 131 -14.75 10.51 -4.56
CA SER A 131 -15.59 11.53 -3.93
C SER A 131 -15.73 12.72 -4.87
N PRO A 132 -16.91 12.91 -5.50
CA PRO A 132 -17.14 14.02 -6.43
C PRO A 132 -16.88 15.39 -5.78
N ASP A 133 -17.21 15.51 -4.50
CA ASP A 133 -16.99 16.71 -3.72
C ASP A 133 -15.49 17.01 -3.58
N LEU A 134 -14.67 16.03 -3.21
CA LEU A 134 -13.21 16.21 -3.13
C LEU A 134 -12.58 16.50 -4.50
N VAL A 135 -13.07 15.87 -5.57
CA VAL A 135 -12.61 16.16 -6.94
C VAL A 135 -12.90 17.61 -7.31
N ASN A 136 -14.10 18.11 -6.96
CA ASN A 136 -14.47 19.51 -7.17
C ASN A 136 -13.56 20.46 -6.37
N LEU A 137 -13.20 20.10 -5.13
CA LEU A 137 -12.26 20.88 -4.33
C LEU A 137 -10.86 21.00 -4.95
N VAL A 138 -10.42 19.99 -5.72
CA VAL A 138 -9.12 20.00 -6.41
C VAL A 138 -9.18 20.81 -7.70
N HIS A 139 -10.20 20.62 -8.52
CA HIS A 139 -10.30 21.27 -9.84
C HIS A 139 -10.80 22.71 -9.78
N ASN A 140 -11.68 23.04 -8.83
CA ASN A 140 -12.25 24.37 -8.64
C ASN A 140 -11.85 24.93 -7.26
N PRO A 141 -10.56 25.31 -7.09
CA PRO A 141 -10.09 25.86 -5.83
C PRO A 141 -10.75 27.22 -5.56
N THR A 142 -11.48 27.34 -4.45
CA THR A 142 -12.09 28.61 -4.01
C THR A 142 -11.27 29.17 -2.86
N PRO A 143 -10.96 30.49 -2.85
CA PRO A 143 -10.20 31.12 -1.78
C PRO A 143 -10.81 30.88 -0.40
N GLY A 144 -9.95 30.84 0.62
CA GLY A 144 -10.34 30.65 2.01
C GLY A 144 -9.80 29.37 2.66
N THR A 145 -10.19 29.16 3.91
CA THR A 145 -9.76 28.01 4.71
C THR A 145 -10.75 26.86 4.58
N ARG A 146 -10.27 25.66 4.25
CA ARG A 146 -11.05 24.42 4.26
C ARG A 146 -10.56 23.51 5.37
N MET A 147 -11.44 23.09 6.27
CA MET A 147 -11.13 22.17 7.36
C MET A 147 -11.79 20.81 7.09
N PHE A 148 -10.98 19.77 7.03
CA PHE A 148 -11.41 18.38 6.92
C PHE A 148 -11.48 17.74 8.30
N SER A 149 -12.50 16.92 8.50
CA SER A 149 -12.73 16.20 9.74
C SER A 149 -13.06 14.75 9.45
N VAL A 150 -12.43 13.84 10.21
CA VAL A 150 -12.73 12.40 10.23
C VAL A 150 -12.75 11.96 11.70
N SER A 151 -13.77 11.23 12.12
CA SER A 151 -13.92 10.75 13.49
C SER A 151 -13.87 9.23 13.54
N ASP A 152 -12.96 8.71 14.37
CA ASP A 152 -12.84 7.27 14.68
C ASP A 152 -13.65 6.92 15.96
N GLY A 153 -14.65 7.74 16.31
CA GLY A 153 -15.48 7.59 17.52
C GLY A 153 -14.79 7.95 18.84
N ARG A 154 -13.47 7.77 18.95
CA ARG A 154 -12.66 8.19 20.12
C ARG A 154 -11.99 9.54 19.93
N GLN A 155 -11.51 9.81 18.72
CA GLN A 155 -10.78 11.02 18.39
C GLN A 155 -11.21 11.52 17.01
N THR A 156 -11.24 12.85 16.86
CA THR A 156 -11.49 13.52 15.59
C THR A 156 -10.19 14.03 15.03
N GLN A 157 -9.80 13.52 13.87
CA GLN A 157 -8.66 14.00 13.10
C GLN A 157 -9.12 15.22 12.30
N LEU A 158 -8.43 16.35 12.52
CA LEU A 158 -8.71 17.61 11.83
C LEU A 158 -7.50 18.03 11.01
N ALA A 159 -7.74 18.47 9.79
CA ALA A 159 -6.71 19.06 8.94
C ALA A 159 -7.26 20.23 8.16
N ALA A 160 -6.57 21.37 8.22
CA ALA A 160 -6.96 22.58 7.50
C ALA A 160 -6.03 22.85 6.31
N VAL A 161 -6.60 23.42 5.26
CA VAL A 161 -5.92 23.90 4.06
C VAL A 161 -6.38 25.33 3.83
N MET A 162 -5.43 26.26 3.77
CA MET A 162 -5.70 27.63 3.38
C MET A 162 -5.32 27.81 1.91
N LEU A 163 -6.25 28.37 1.14
CA LEU A 163 -6.00 28.90 -0.20
C LEU A 163 -6.02 30.43 -0.13
N SER A 164 -4.93 31.06 -0.56
CA SER A 164 -4.85 32.51 -0.77
C SER A 164 -5.07 32.83 -2.25
N ASP A 165 -5.49 34.05 -2.57
CA ASP A 165 -5.70 34.50 -3.96
C ASP A 165 -4.41 34.44 -4.82
N ASP A 166 -3.24 34.56 -4.18
CA ASP A 166 -1.92 34.50 -4.83
C ASP A 166 -1.36 33.07 -4.99
N ASP A 167 -2.03 32.05 -4.43
CA ASP A 167 -1.53 30.67 -4.48
C ASP A 167 -1.73 30.06 -5.87
N SER A 168 -0.69 29.42 -6.43
CA SER A 168 -0.85 28.65 -7.66
C SER A 168 -1.62 27.34 -7.42
N ALA A 169 -2.34 26.85 -8.44
CA ALA A 169 -3.11 25.61 -8.35
C ALA A 169 -2.28 24.41 -7.84
N GLY A 170 -1.00 24.31 -8.26
CA GLY A 170 -0.10 23.25 -7.78
C GLY A 170 0.29 23.38 -6.30
N GLN A 171 0.43 24.60 -5.78
CA GLN A 171 0.70 24.82 -4.36
C GLN A 171 -0.50 24.41 -3.50
N TYR A 172 -1.70 24.82 -3.92
CA TYR A 172 -2.93 24.42 -3.26
C TYR A 172 -3.10 22.90 -3.25
N GLN A 173 -2.93 22.24 -4.41
CA GLN A 173 -3.03 20.80 -4.51
C GLN A 173 -2.05 20.09 -3.56
N THR A 174 -0.81 20.60 -3.45
CA THR A 174 0.19 20.06 -2.53
C THR A 174 -0.26 20.18 -1.07
N ARG A 175 -0.77 21.35 -0.66
CA ARG A 175 -1.31 21.57 0.70
C ARG A 175 -2.54 20.70 0.96
N LEU A 176 -3.44 20.59 -0.02
CA LEU A 176 -4.64 19.75 0.05
C LEU A 176 -4.28 18.28 0.24
N THR A 177 -3.36 17.76 -0.57
CA THR A 177 -2.85 16.38 -0.44
C THR A 177 -2.25 16.15 0.94
N ASN A 178 -1.51 17.14 1.48
CA ASN A 178 -0.91 17.06 2.81
C ASN A 178 -1.96 17.06 3.93
N ALA A 179 -3.02 17.85 3.81
CA ALA A 179 -4.10 17.87 4.79
C ALA A 179 -4.95 16.59 4.73
N LEU A 180 -5.31 16.13 3.54
CA LEU A 180 -6.02 14.86 3.35
C LEU A 180 -5.22 13.70 3.97
N ARG A 181 -3.88 13.70 3.80
CA ARG A 181 -3.02 12.68 4.41
C ARG A 181 -3.09 12.65 5.93
N ARG A 182 -3.27 13.81 6.59
CA ARG A 182 -3.38 13.90 8.05
C ARG A 182 -4.70 13.32 8.59
N VAL A 183 -5.75 13.33 7.78
CA VAL A 183 -7.02 12.66 8.08
C VAL A 183 -7.09 11.23 7.52
N GLY A 184 -5.95 10.69 7.04
CA GLY A 184 -5.86 9.30 6.57
C GLY A 184 -6.31 9.06 5.13
N VAL A 185 -6.48 10.11 4.33
CA VAL A 185 -6.86 10.03 2.91
C VAL A 185 -5.65 10.37 2.03
N GLN A 186 -5.29 9.49 1.11
CA GLN A 186 -4.30 9.75 0.09
C GLN A 186 -4.97 10.01 -1.25
N MET A 187 -4.59 11.11 -1.90
CA MET A 187 -5.04 11.44 -3.25
C MET A 187 -4.07 10.86 -4.27
N HIS A 188 -4.60 10.21 -5.30
CA HIS A 188 -3.86 9.71 -6.45
C HIS A 188 -4.41 10.37 -7.71
N GLN A 189 -3.50 10.92 -8.52
CA GLN A 189 -3.86 11.50 -9.81
C GLN A 189 -3.43 10.54 -10.92
N HIS A 190 -4.38 10.22 -11.78
CA HIS A 190 -4.18 9.37 -12.95
C HIS A 190 -4.60 10.14 -14.20
N ALA A 191 -4.26 9.61 -15.38
CA ALA A 191 -4.66 10.22 -16.65
C ALA A 191 -6.19 10.31 -16.82
N ASP A 192 -6.92 9.40 -16.17
CA ASP A 192 -8.39 9.27 -16.25
C ASP A 192 -9.14 10.04 -15.15
N GLY A 193 -8.41 10.68 -14.21
CA GLY A 193 -9.01 11.47 -13.14
C GLY A 193 -8.29 11.35 -11.79
N ILE A 194 -9.02 11.69 -10.73
CA ILE A 194 -8.53 11.70 -9.35
C ILE A 194 -9.25 10.62 -8.55
N SER A 195 -8.47 9.73 -7.94
CA SER A 195 -8.96 8.73 -7.00
C SER A 195 -8.38 9.00 -5.61
N PHE A 196 -9.04 8.47 -4.59
CA PHE A 196 -8.60 8.58 -3.21
C PHE A 196 -8.41 7.18 -2.63
N SER A 197 -7.49 7.05 -1.68
CA SER A 197 -7.30 5.79 -0.96
C SER A 197 -7.13 6.03 0.53
N THR A 198 -7.61 5.08 1.33
CA THR A 198 -7.39 5.07 2.78
C THR A 198 -7.05 3.66 3.23
N SER A 199 -6.56 3.49 4.46
CA SER A 199 -6.36 2.14 5.01
C SER A 199 -7.72 1.46 5.18
N GLU A 200 -7.77 0.15 4.97
CA GLU A 200 -9.03 -0.59 5.12
C GLU A 200 -9.57 -0.54 6.56
N LYS A 201 -8.69 -0.43 7.55
CA LYS A 201 -9.06 -0.23 8.96
C LYS A 201 -9.82 1.08 9.16
N GLN A 202 -9.41 2.14 8.46
CA GLN A 202 -9.99 3.47 8.61
C GLN A 202 -11.20 3.69 7.69
N TRP A 203 -11.38 2.86 6.66
CA TRP A 203 -12.44 3.01 5.67
C TRP A 203 -13.85 3.21 6.29
N PRO A 204 -14.33 2.39 7.26
CA PRO A 204 -15.66 2.59 7.84
C PRO A 204 -15.85 3.97 8.49
N HIS A 205 -14.78 4.55 9.02
CA HIS A 205 -14.78 5.87 9.64
C HIS A 205 -14.76 6.98 8.58
N ILE A 206 -13.98 6.81 7.51
CA ILE A 206 -13.98 7.73 6.36
C ILE A 206 -15.36 7.77 5.71
N GLU A 207 -15.93 6.61 5.42
CA GLU A 207 -17.22 6.49 4.75
C GLU A 207 -18.36 7.16 5.54
N SER A 208 -18.31 7.10 6.87
CA SER A 208 -19.38 7.61 7.73
C SER A 208 -19.17 9.04 8.25
N THR A 209 -17.93 9.49 8.43
CA THR A 209 -17.63 10.73 9.17
C THR A 209 -16.81 11.76 8.40
N LEU A 210 -16.33 11.43 7.20
CA LEU A 210 -15.56 12.37 6.39
C LEU A 210 -16.43 13.59 6.06
N SER A 211 -15.95 14.75 6.45
CA SER A 211 -16.66 16.01 6.26
C SER A 211 -15.71 17.17 6.04
N VAL A 212 -16.23 18.20 5.37
CA VAL A 212 -15.50 19.44 5.07
C VAL A 212 -16.26 20.64 5.61
N ARG A 213 -15.52 21.62 6.08
CA ARG A 213 -16.01 22.95 6.45
C ARG A 213 -15.24 23.98 5.64
N ALA A 214 -15.95 24.89 4.97
CA ALA A 214 -15.37 26.03 4.28
C ALA A 214 -15.46 27.30 5.15
N ASP A 215 -14.49 28.19 5.01
CA ASP A 215 -14.48 29.48 5.68
C ASP A 215 -15.66 30.34 5.22
N GLY A 216 -16.32 31.02 6.17
CA GLY A 216 -17.56 31.76 5.95
C GLY A 216 -18.84 31.08 6.44
N ASP A 217 -18.87 29.75 6.54
CA ASP A 217 -20.03 28.99 7.01
C ASP A 217 -19.81 28.54 8.48
N LYS A 218 -20.34 29.31 9.42
CA LYS A 218 -19.82 29.39 10.80
C LYS A 218 -20.13 28.22 11.76
N SER A 219 -20.71 27.10 11.33
CA SER A 219 -20.97 26.01 12.30
C SER A 219 -20.92 24.58 11.78
N THR A 220 -21.25 24.32 10.53
CA THR A 220 -21.67 22.96 10.16
C THR A 220 -20.64 22.28 9.26
N PHE A 221 -20.20 21.09 9.66
CA PHE A 221 -19.41 20.21 8.80
C PHE A 221 -20.34 19.58 7.77
N THR A 222 -20.06 19.77 6.49
CA THR A 222 -20.83 19.14 5.41
C THR A 222 -20.24 17.75 5.14
N PRO A 223 -21.03 16.67 5.27
CA PRO A 223 -20.55 15.32 5.01
C PRO A 223 -20.19 15.18 3.53
N LEU A 224 -19.03 14.60 3.26
CA LEU A 224 -18.54 14.34 1.91
C LEU A 224 -19.03 12.98 1.45
N LYS A 225 -19.62 12.90 0.24
CA LYS A 225 -20.03 11.60 -0.31
C LYS A 225 -18.80 10.83 -0.80
N THR A 226 -18.66 9.60 -0.36
CA THR A 226 -17.59 8.69 -0.77
C THR A 226 -18.16 7.41 -1.34
N PHE A 227 -17.57 6.92 -2.43
CA PHE A 227 -17.98 5.69 -3.10
C PHE A 227 -16.76 4.79 -3.24
N ALA A 228 -16.70 3.70 -2.47
CA ALA A 228 -15.65 2.70 -2.64
C ALA A 228 -15.74 2.04 -4.02
N GLU A 229 -14.59 1.67 -4.58
CA GLU A 229 -14.57 0.80 -5.74
C GLU A 229 -15.14 -0.59 -5.41
N PRO A 230 -15.90 -1.21 -6.34
CA PRO A 230 -16.42 -2.56 -6.14
C PRO A 230 -15.29 -3.54 -5.85
N SER A 231 -15.41 -4.28 -4.75
CA SER A 231 -14.38 -5.26 -4.37
C SER A 231 -14.74 -6.68 -4.79
N GLN A 232 -13.72 -7.53 -4.97
CA GLN A 232 -13.94 -8.94 -5.31
C GLN A 232 -14.56 -9.72 -4.15
N VAL A 233 -14.25 -9.32 -2.91
CA VAL A 233 -14.92 -9.84 -1.71
C VAL A 233 -16.42 -9.56 -1.77
N ASP A 234 -16.82 -8.32 -2.06
CA ASP A 234 -18.24 -7.94 -2.12
C ASP A 234 -18.99 -8.71 -3.21
N ARG A 235 -18.35 -8.88 -4.39
CA ARG A 235 -18.90 -9.71 -5.48
C ARG A 235 -19.06 -11.17 -5.06
N LEU A 236 -18.08 -11.72 -4.36
CA LEU A 236 -18.14 -13.11 -3.91
C LEU A 236 -19.23 -13.30 -2.85
N VAL A 237 -19.34 -12.39 -1.89
CA VAL A 237 -20.44 -12.37 -0.91
C VAL A 237 -21.80 -12.29 -1.61
N GLN A 238 -21.95 -11.39 -2.59
CA GLN A 238 -23.19 -11.25 -3.37
C GLN A 238 -23.52 -12.55 -4.13
N SER A 239 -22.53 -13.20 -4.74
CA SER A 239 -22.72 -14.47 -5.45
C SER A 239 -23.15 -15.62 -4.51
N LEU A 240 -22.64 -15.65 -3.28
CA LEU A 240 -23.02 -16.62 -2.25
C LEU A 240 -24.46 -16.40 -1.76
N GLN A 241 -24.90 -15.14 -1.66
CA GLN A 241 -26.28 -14.79 -1.28
C GLN A 241 -27.28 -15.11 -2.39
N GLN A 242 -26.89 -14.95 -3.66
CA GLN A 242 -27.75 -15.19 -4.81
C GLN A 242 -27.85 -16.66 -5.23
N GLY A 243 -27.16 -17.59 -4.54
CA GLY A 243 -27.28 -19.02 -4.83
C GLY A 243 -26.63 -19.47 -6.14
N GLY A 244 -25.61 -18.73 -6.62
CA GLY A 244 -24.71 -19.18 -7.69
C GLY A 244 -25.36 -19.36 -9.07
N ASP A 245 -25.84 -18.29 -9.69
CA ASP A 245 -26.02 -18.26 -11.15
C ASP A 245 -24.72 -17.74 -11.80
N PHE A 246 -23.78 -18.66 -12.07
CA PHE A 246 -22.51 -18.38 -12.77
C PHE A 246 -22.69 -18.33 -14.30
N SER A 247 -23.83 -17.85 -14.79
CA SER A 247 -24.12 -17.80 -16.23
C SER A 247 -23.52 -16.61 -16.96
N ASP A 248 -22.95 -15.60 -16.26
CA ASP A 248 -22.51 -14.34 -16.90
C ASP A 248 -20.99 -14.06 -16.87
N VAL A 249 -20.14 -15.06 -16.62
CA VAL A 249 -18.66 -14.91 -16.72
C VAL A 249 -18.13 -15.18 -18.14
N ARG A 250 -19.01 -15.37 -19.14
CA ARG A 250 -18.62 -15.48 -20.56
C ARG A 250 -19.01 -14.23 -21.34
N LYS A 251 -18.52 -13.07 -20.94
CA LYS A 251 -18.49 -11.87 -21.78
C LYS A 251 -17.51 -10.87 -21.17
N TYR A 252 -16.21 -11.15 -21.29
CA TYR A 252 -15.13 -10.18 -21.56
C TYR A 252 -13.90 -10.98 -21.99
#